data_AF-A0A482VTL5-F1
#
_entry.id   AF-A0A482VTL5-F1
#
_cell.length_a   1.000
_cell.length_b   1.000
_cell.length_c   1.000
_cell.angle_alpha   90.00
_cell.angle_beta   90.00
_cell.angle_gamma   90.00
#
_symmetry.space_group_name_H-M   'P 1'
#
loop_
_entity.id
_entity.type
_entity.pdbx_description
1 polymer ?
#
loop_
_entity_poly.entity_id
_entity_poly.type
_entity_poly.pdbx_seq_one_letter_code
_entity_poly.pdbx_strand_id
1 'polypeptide(L)'
;IFIGYELCSDVSLPEIIEEIKTATRKCIDYAKQNKSKSLHLCGYSAGSHLVATLFTNFVMSLTEEDRLIIKSAILIAGIYDLCEIPKTSVNVMLELNEIEALKLSPYKQDIPKDIKTSFYVISAENDSPEFKKQSKEFHAKLQNLGLESKLLTVDNVNHF
;
A
#
# COMPACT_ATOMS: atom_id res chain seq x y z
N ILE A 1 -6.74 11.01 -10.20
CA ILE A 1 -7.76 11.14 -9.13
C ILE A 1 -7.00 11.19 -7.81
N PHE A 2 -7.24 12.20 -6.98
CA PHE A 2 -6.73 12.22 -5.61
C PHE A 2 -7.83 11.74 -4.68
N ILE A 3 -7.49 10.82 -3.77
CA ILE A 3 -8.43 10.23 -2.82
C ILE A 3 -8.13 10.85 -1.46
N GLY A 4 -9.13 11.48 -0.86
CA GLY A 4 -9.14 11.80 0.56
C GLY A 4 -9.70 10.64 1.37
N TYR A 5 -9.27 10.52 2.61
CA TYR A 5 -9.77 9.58 3.61
C TYR A 5 -9.71 10.26 4.98
N GLU A 6 -10.52 9.78 5.92
CA GLU A 6 -10.54 10.29 7.28
C GLU A 6 -9.23 9.97 8.03
N LEU A 7 -8.93 10.71 9.09
CA LEU A 7 -7.64 10.61 9.78
C LEU A 7 -7.81 10.01 11.17
N CYS A 8 -6.83 9.21 11.59
CA CYS A 8 -6.74 8.84 13.00
C CYS A 8 -6.48 10.10 13.86
N SER A 9 -6.99 10.20 15.08
CA SER A 9 -7.76 9.20 15.84
C SER A 9 -9.28 9.26 15.62
N ASP A 10 -9.79 10.11 14.72
CA ASP A 10 -11.25 10.25 14.50
C ASP A 10 -11.86 8.94 13.96
N VAL A 11 -11.08 8.19 13.17
CA VAL A 11 -11.38 6.83 12.74
C VAL A 11 -10.19 5.90 12.93
N SER A 12 -10.47 4.60 13.05
CA SER A 12 -9.45 3.56 13.15
C SER A 12 -8.80 3.27 11.79
N LEU A 13 -7.56 2.76 11.80
CA LEU A 13 -6.87 2.33 10.56
C LEU A 13 -7.67 1.29 9.74
N PRO A 14 -8.36 0.29 10.35
CA PRO A 14 -9.28 -0.59 9.63
C PRO A 14 -10.40 0.17 8.89
N GLU A 15 -11.00 1.20 9.50
CA GLU A 15 -12.05 2.00 8.86
C GLU A 15 -11.49 2.77 7.66
N ILE A 16 -10.31 3.39 7.81
CA ILE A 16 -9.60 4.04 6.69
C ILE A 16 -9.35 3.05 5.55
N ILE A 17 -8.95 1.81 5.86
CA ILE A 17 -8.75 0.77 4.84
C ILE A 17 -10.05 0.49 4.07
N GLU A 18 -11.20 0.43 4.74
CA GLU A 18 -12.50 0.26 4.06
C GLU A 18 -12.90 1.48 3.21
N GLU A 19 -12.57 2.70 3.63
CA GLU A 19 -12.72 3.90 2.80
C GLU A 19 -11.90 3.81 1.53
N ILE A 20 -10.62 3.40 1.63
CA ILE A 20 -9.74 3.25 0.47
C ILE A 20 -10.22 2.16 -0.47
N LYS A 21 -10.74 1.03 0.05
CA LYS A 21 -11.36 -0.01 -0.77
C LYS A 21 -12.58 0.54 -1.54
N THR A 22 -13.41 1.31 -0.85
CA THR A 22 -14.60 1.96 -1.45
C THR A 22 -14.21 2.98 -2.52
N ALA A 23 -13.24 3.84 -2.24
CA ALA A 23 -12.72 4.81 -3.18
C ALA A 23 -12.07 4.14 -4.40
N THR A 24 -11.35 3.04 -4.19
CA THR A 24 -10.73 2.26 -5.28
C THR A 24 -11.79 1.65 -6.20
N ARG A 25 -12.88 1.08 -5.67
CA ARG A 25 -14.02 0.61 -6.48
C ARG A 25 -14.60 1.74 -7.34
N LYS A 26 -14.85 2.92 -6.74
CA LYS A 26 -15.34 4.09 -7.48
C LYS A 26 -14.36 4.54 -8.58
N CYS A 27 -13.05 4.45 -8.34
CA CYS A 27 -12.04 4.76 -9.36
C CYS A 27 -12.04 3.75 -10.51
N ILE A 28 -12.24 2.46 -10.22
CA ILE A 28 -12.41 1.41 -11.22
C ILE A 28 -13.65 1.69 -12.06
N ASP A 29 -14.80 1.96 -11.43
CA ASP A 29 -16.05 2.28 -12.13
C ASP A 29 -15.88 3.50 -13.04
N TYR A 30 -15.25 4.57 -12.52
CA TYR A 30 -14.95 5.78 -13.29
C TYR A 30 -14.03 5.47 -14.48
N ALA A 31 -12.99 4.66 -14.28
CA ALA A 31 -12.09 4.25 -15.35
C ALA A 31 -12.84 3.47 -16.45
N LYS A 32 -13.73 2.54 -16.08
CA LYS A 32 -14.57 1.77 -17.02
C LYS A 32 -15.54 2.65 -17.79
N GLN A 33 -16.25 3.54 -17.12
CA GLN A 33 -17.18 4.49 -17.74
C GLN A 33 -16.48 5.37 -18.80
N ASN A 34 -15.24 5.76 -18.52
CA ASN A 34 -14.42 6.55 -19.43
C ASN A 34 -13.57 5.70 -20.41
N LYS A 35 -13.79 4.37 -20.45
CA LYS A 35 -13.05 3.43 -21.32
C LYS A 35 -11.52 3.56 -21.18
N SER A 36 -11.06 3.83 -19.97
CA SER A 36 -9.63 3.93 -19.65
C SER A 36 -8.97 2.57 -19.84
N LYS A 37 -7.78 2.54 -20.45
CA LYS A 37 -7.04 1.30 -20.72
C LYS A 37 -6.37 0.72 -19.48
N SER A 38 -6.06 1.56 -18.50
CA SER A 38 -5.34 1.18 -17.29
C SER A 38 -5.67 2.10 -16.13
N LEU A 39 -5.49 1.55 -14.93
CA LEU A 39 -5.49 2.25 -13.66
C LEU A 39 -4.15 1.99 -12.97
N HIS A 40 -3.58 3.04 -12.39
CA HIS A 40 -2.32 2.98 -11.65
C HIS A 40 -2.59 3.50 -10.24
N LEU A 41 -2.33 2.67 -9.24
CA LEU A 41 -2.50 3.04 -7.84
C LEU A 41 -1.18 3.59 -7.32
N CYS A 42 -1.19 4.78 -6.74
CA CYS A 42 0.00 5.41 -6.20
C CYS A 42 -0.27 5.86 -4.78
N GLY A 43 0.63 5.51 -3.87
CA GLY A 43 0.56 5.90 -2.47
C GLY A 43 1.92 6.40 -2.00
N TYR A 44 1.90 7.41 -1.15
CA TYR A 44 3.08 7.99 -0.52
C TYR A 44 2.97 7.83 1.00
N SER A 45 4.05 7.39 1.66
CA SER A 45 4.10 7.18 3.11
C SER A 45 2.96 6.30 3.62
N ALA A 46 2.09 6.81 4.50
CA ALA A 46 0.87 6.12 4.93
C ALA A 46 -0.04 5.70 3.75
N GLY A 47 -0.10 6.49 2.68
CA GLY A 47 -0.81 6.11 1.46
C GLY A 47 -0.18 4.90 0.76
N SER A 48 1.16 4.75 0.82
CA SER A 48 1.83 3.56 0.29
C SER A 48 1.46 2.31 1.09
N HIS A 49 1.28 2.43 2.40
CA HIS A 49 0.76 1.35 3.23
C HIS A 49 -0.65 0.95 2.78
N LEU A 50 -1.55 1.92 2.63
CA LEU A 50 -2.94 1.69 2.22
C LEU A 50 -3.03 1.02 0.85
N VAL A 51 -2.25 1.49 -0.13
CA VAL A 51 -2.20 0.86 -1.46
C VAL A 51 -1.66 -0.58 -1.37
N ALA A 52 -0.60 -0.83 -0.60
CA ALA A 52 -0.08 -2.19 -0.42
C ALA A 52 -1.11 -3.14 0.21
N THR A 53 -1.87 -2.65 1.19
CA THR A 53 -2.94 -3.41 1.86
C THR A 53 -4.06 -3.82 0.91
N LEU A 54 -4.35 -3.06 -0.16
CA LEU A 54 -5.34 -3.47 -1.17
C LEU A 54 -4.99 -4.81 -1.84
N PHE A 55 -3.71 -5.16 -1.94
CA PHE A 55 -3.25 -6.37 -2.62
C PHE A 55 -3.23 -7.61 -1.72
N THR A 56 -3.52 -7.51 -0.42
CA THR A 56 -3.56 -8.67 0.47
C THR A 56 -4.87 -9.45 0.33
N ASN A 57 -6.00 -8.76 0.25
CA ASN A 57 -7.33 -9.39 0.13
C ASN A 57 -8.28 -8.70 -0.86
N PHE A 58 -8.25 -7.37 -0.95
CA PHE A 58 -9.26 -6.61 -1.68
C PHE A 58 -9.18 -6.83 -3.19
N VAL A 59 -7.99 -6.76 -3.79
CA VAL A 59 -7.85 -6.91 -5.24
C VAL A 59 -8.40 -8.24 -5.71
N MET A 60 -8.19 -9.34 -4.96
CA MET A 60 -8.77 -10.64 -5.32
C MET A 60 -10.30 -10.72 -5.17
N SER A 61 -10.90 -9.85 -4.36
CA SER A 61 -12.37 -9.75 -4.27
C SER A 61 -13.02 -9.07 -5.48
N LEU A 62 -12.23 -8.41 -6.33
CA LEU A 62 -12.70 -7.77 -7.56
C LEU A 62 -12.92 -8.82 -8.67
N THR A 63 -13.74 -8.46 -9.67
CA THR A 63 -13.88 -9.27 -10.88
C THR A 63 -12.55 -9.36 -11.64
N GLU A 64 -12.35 -10.41 -12.44
CA GLU A 64 -11.11 -10.54 -13.23
C GLU A 64 -10.89 -9.34 -14.15
N GLU A 65 -11.94 -8.82 -14.78
CA GLU A 65 -11.89 -7.63 -15.63
C GLU A 65 -11.35 -6.42 -14.84
N ASP A 66 -11.90 -6.16 -13.66
CA ASP A 66 -11.52 -5.03 -12.82
C ASP A 66 -10.08 -5.16 -12.29
N ARG A 67 -9.65 -6.38 -11.97
CA ARG A 67 -8.25 -6.64 -11.58
C ARG A 67 -7.29 -6.36 -12.74
N LEU A 68 -7.67 -6.75 -13.96
CA LEU A 68 -6.80 -6.63 -15.14
C LEU A 68 -6.55 -5.19 -15.56
N ILE A 69 -7.43 -4.23 -15.23
CA ILE A 69 -7.17 -2.82 -15.50
C ILE A 69 -6.14 -2.19 -14.54
N ILE A 70 -5.94 -2.75 -13.34
CA ILE A 70 -4.95 -2.26 -12.37
C ILE A 70 -3.55 -2.71 -12.80
N LYS A 71 -2.84 -1.84 -13.54
CA LYS A 71 -1.56 -2.18 -14.17
C LYS A 71 -0.37 -2.00 -13.26
N SER A 72 -0.40 -1.02 -12.35
CA SER A 72 0.71 -0.86 -11.41
C SER A 72 0.30 -0.36 -10.04
N ALA A 73 1.12 -0.71 -9.05
CA ALA A 73 1.13 -0.14 -7.71
C ALA A 73 2.46 0.58 -7.50
N ILE A 74 2.40 1.88 -7.23
CA ILE A 74 3.55 2.75 -6.99
C ILE A 74 3.54 3.09 -5.49
N LEU A 75 4.55 2.58 -4.80
CA LEU A 75 4.63 2.51 -3.35
C LEU A 75 5.82 3.36 -2.90
N ILE A 76 5.56 4.63 -2.57
CA ILE A 76 6.61 5.62 -2.30
C ILE A 76 6.78 5.79 -0.80
N ALA A 77 8.00 5.56 -0.31
CA ALA A 77 8.43 5.78 1.07
C ALA A 77 7.47 5.18 2.12
N GLY A 78 6.98 3.95 1.89
CA GLY A 78 5.96 3.33 2.74
C GLY A 78 6.50 2.57 3.95
N ILE A 79 5.61 2.33 4.91
CA ILE A 79 5.76 1.34 6.00
C ILE A 79 4.80 0.19 5.74
N TYR A 80 5.30 -1.04 5.75
CA TYR A 80 4.57 -2.25 5.42
C TYR A 80 4.50 -3.23 6.60
N ASP A 81 5.36 -3.06 7.60
CA ASP A 81 5.36 -3.79 8.88
C ASP A 81 5.12 -2.78 10.02
N LEU A 82 3.94 -2.89 10.63
CA LEU A 82 3.50 -2.07 11.75
C LEU A 82 3.83 -2.70 13.11
N CYS A 83 4.44 -3.89 13.19
CA CYS A 83 4.65 -4.60 14.46
C CYS A 83 5.43 -3.79 15.52
N GLU A 84 6.29 -2.86 15.10
CA GLU A 84 7.01 -1.98 16.03
C GLU A 84 6.26 -0.68 16.35
N ILE A 85 5.22 -0.31 15.58
CA ILE A 85 4.45 0.92 15.77
C ILE A 85 3.88 1.04 17.18
N PRO A 86 3.30 0.00 17.81
CA PRO A 86 2.79 0.08 19.18
C PRO A 86 3.78 0.59 20.22
N LYS A 87 5.09 0.49 19.95
CA LYS A 87 6.18 0.91 20.83
C LYS A 87 6.69 2.34 20.54
N THR A 88 6.09 3.03 19.57
CA THR A 88 6.51 4.36 19.12
C THR A 88 5.49 5.43 19.51
N SER A 89 5.90 6.70 19.49
CA SER A 89 5.01 7.83 19.71
C SER A 89 3.93 7.98 18.64
N VAL A 90 4.10 7.39 17.44
CA VAL A 90 3.10 7.41 16.37
C VAL A 90 1.82 6.66 16.80
N ASN A 91 1.94 5.67 17.69
CA ASN A 91 0.79 4.89 18.15
C ASN A 91 -0.20 5.70 19.00
N VAL A 92 0.16 6.90 19.45
CA VAL A 92 -0.79 7.79 20.12
C VAL A 92 -1.98 8.11 19.21
N MET A 93 -1.75 8.21 17.90
CA MET A 93 -2.83 8.47 16.94
C MET A 93 -3.50 7.17 16.47
N LEU A 94 -2.74 6.10 16.27
CA LEU A 94 -3.24 4.87 15.66
C LEU A 94 -3.86 3.89 16.66
N GLU A 95 -3.49 3.99 17.94
CA GLU A 95 -3.98 3.18 19.06
C GLU A 95 -3.91 1.65 18.84
N LEU A 96 -2.95 1.19 18.04
CA LEU A 96 -2.84 -0.22 17.69
C LEU A 96 -2.27 -1.03 18.87
N ASN A 97 -2.89 -2.18 19.14
CA ASN A 97 -2.23 -3.23 19.90
C ASN A 97 -1.37 -4.15 19.01
N GLU A 98 -0.59 -5.06 19.61
CA GLU A 98 0.31 -5.96 18.87
C GLU A 98 -0.43 -6.88 17.88
N ILE A 99 -1.64 -7.32 18.21
CA ILE A 99 -2.46 -8.19 17.36
C ILE A 99 -2.96 -7.42 16.14
N GLU A 100 -3.41 -6.18 16.34
CA GLU A 100 -3.85 -5.29 15.26
C GLU A 100 -2.68 -4.89 14.37
N ALA A 101 -1.55 -4.50 14.95
CA ALA A 101 -0.34 -4.19 14.20
C ALA A 101 0.08 -5.35 13.28
N LEU A 102 0.07 -6.58 13.79
CA LEU A 102 0.35 -7.77 12.98
C LEU A 102 -0.65 -7.93 11.83
N LYS A 103 -1.96 -7.86 12.13
CA LYS A 103 -3.05 -8.04 11.15
C LYS A 103 -3.06 -6.95 10.07
N LEU A 104 -2.74 -5.72 10.43
CA LEU A 104 -2.78 -4.56 9.55
C LEU A 104 -1.47 -4.35 8.79
N SER A 105 -0.44 -5.15 9.04
CA SER A 105 0.83 -5.10 8.32
C SER A 105 0.75 -5.85 6.97
N PRO A 106 0.71 -5.19 5.80
CA PRO A 106 0.73 -5.89 4.51
C PRO A 106 1.98 -6.75 4.32
N TYR A 107 3.10 -6.43 4.98
CA TYR A 107 4.29 -7.28 5.00
C TYR A 107 4.06 -8.63 5.72
N LYS A 108 3.07 -8.73 6.62
CA LYS A 108 2.74 -9.94 7.37
C LYS A 108 1.57 -10.75 6.77
N GLN A 109 0.85 -10.19 5.80
CA GLN A 109 -0.30 -10.84 5.16
C GLN A 109 0.07 -11.57 3.88
N ASP A 110 -0.69 -12.57 3.47
CA ASP A 110 -0.49 -13.20 2.16
C ASP A 110 -0.81 -12.22 1.02
N ILE A 111 -0.01 -12.25 -0.05
CA ILE A 111 -0.28 -11.54 -1.30
C ILE A 111 -0.42 -12.60 -2.41
N PRO A 112 -1.58 -12.69 -3.06
CA PRO A 112 -1.83 -13.68 -4.10
C PRO A 112 -0.87 -13.58 -5.29
N LYS A 113 -0.34 -14.72 -5.74
CA LYS A 113 0.71 -14.79 -6.78
C LYS A 113 0.19 -14.56 -8.21
N ASP A 114 -1.12 -14.65 -8.41
CA ASP A 114 -1.79 -14.52 -9.71
C ASP A 114 -2.11 -13.06 -10.09
N ILE A 115 -1.78 -12.11 -9.22
CA ILE A 115 -1.88 -10.67 -9.49
C ILE A 115 -1.00 -10.28 -10.69
N LYS A 116 -1.60 -9.60 -11.68
CA LYS A 116 -0.93 -9.12 -12.91
C LYS A 116 -0.45 -7.67 -12.83
N THR A 117 -0.43 -7.09 -11.64
CA THR A 117 0.02 -5.73 -11.36
C THR A 117 1.54 -5.69 -11.18
N SER A 118 2.20 -4.73 -11.83
CA SER A 118 3.62 -4.45 -11.60
C SER A 118 3.80 -3.53 -10.39
N PHE A 119 4.69 -3.87 -9.47
CA PHE A 119 4.97 -3.10 -8.27
C PHE A 119 6.23 -2.24 -8.44
N TYR A 120 6.14 -0.98 -8.05
CA TYR A 120 7.26 -0.05 -7.98
C TYR A 120 7.41 0.39 -6.54
N VAL A 121 8.38 -0.17 -5.83
CA VAL A 121 8.71 0.23 -4.47
C VAL A 121 9.79 1.30 -4.55
N ILE A 122 9.51 2.49 -4.02
CA ILE A 122 10.37 3.66 -4.17
C ILE A 122 10.78 4.15 -2.79
N SER A 123 12.08 4.26 -2.52
CA SER A 123 12.63 4.81 -1.28
C SER A 123 13.41 6.09 -1.56
N ALA A 124 13.50 7.01 -0.59
CA ALA A 124 14.38 8.17 -0.66
C ALA A 124 15.77 7.86 -0.05
N GLU A 125 16.86 8.36 -0.65
CA GLU A 125 18.23 8.17 -0.16
C GLU A 125 18.40 8.67 1.28
N ASN A 126 17.91 9.89 1.55
CA ASN A 126 18.02 10.56 2.84
C ASN A 126 16.80 10.32 3.74
N ASP A 127 16.05 9.25 3.51
CA ASP A 127 14.98 8.82 4.41
C ASP A 127 15.53 8.14 5.68
N SER A 128 14.65 7.92 6.66
CA SER A 128 14.98 7.15 7.86
C SER A 128 15.44 5.73 7.49
N PRO A 129 16.33 5.11 8.29
CA PRO A 129 16.75 3.73 8.05
C PRO A 129 15.58 2.74 7.96
N GLU A 130 14.50 2.96 8.71
CA GLU A 130 13.35 2.07 8.75
C GLU A 130 12.54 2.11 7.44
N PHE A 131 12.28 3.29 6.87
CA PHE A 131 11.61 3.39 5.55
C PHE A 131 12.40 2.69 4.45
N LYS A 132 13.74 2.88 4.44
CA LYS A 132 14.63 2.21 3.47
C LYS A 132 14.65 0.70 3.68
N LYS A 133 14.70 0.24 4.93
CA LYS A 133 14.69 -1.18 5.28
C LYS A 133 13.38 -1.83 4.85
N GLN A 134 12.24 -1.27 5.23
CA GLN A 134 10.93 -1.84 4.89
C GLN A 134 10.65 -1.81 3.39
N SER A 135 11.13 -0.80 2.66
CA SER A 135 11.07 -0.77 1.19
C SER A 135 11.82 -1.96 0.57
N LYS A 136 13.04 -2.25 1.05
CA LYS A 136 13.82 -3.41 0.59
C LYS A 136 13.15 -4.74 0.94
N GLU A 137 12.66 -4.88 2.17
CA GLU A 137 12.00 -6.10 2.64
C GLU A 137 10.69 -6.38 1.90
N PHE A 138 9.86 -5.35 1.68
CA PHE A 138 8.61 -5.50 0.96
C PHE A 138 8.83 -5.80 -0.52
N HIS A 139 9.81 -5.17 -1.16
CA HIS A 139 10.24 -5.54 -2.51
C HIS A 139 10.67 -7.00 -2.59
N ALA A 140 11.54 -7.46 -1.68
CA ALA A 140 12.01 -8.84 -1.64
C ALA A 140 10.85 -9.83 -1.43
N LYS A 141 9.88 -9.50 -0.56
CA LYS A 141 8.66 -10.29 -0.39
C LYS A 141 7.90 -10.45 -1.70
N LEU A 142 7.67 -9.36 -2.44
CA LEU A 142 6.96 -9.41 -3.72
C LEU A 142 7.71 -10.28 -4.75
N GLN A 143 9.04 -10.16 -4.83
CA GLN A 143 9.85 -11.00 -5.71
C GLN A 143 9.82 -12.48 -5.31
N ASN A 144 9.88 -12.79 -4.02
CA ASN A 144 9.79 -14.17 -3.51
C ASN A 144 8.43 -14.83 -3.81
N LEU A 145 7.38 -14.02 -3.98
CA LEU A 145 6.07 -14.48 -4.42
C LEU A 145 5.96 -14.65 -5.94
N GLY A 146 7.00 -14.27 -6.70
CA GLY A 146 7.02 -14.32 -8.17
C GLY A 146 6.30 -13.14 -8.83
N LEU A 147 6.00 -12.08 -8.09
CA LEU A 147 5.34 -10.88 -8.61
C LEU A 147 6.38 -9.95 -9.26
N GLU A 148 5.95 -9.25 -10.32
CA GLU A 148 6.81 -8.24 -10.95
C GLU A 148 6.98 -7.06 -9.99
N SER A 149 8.20 -6.86 -9.48
CA SER A 149 8.53 -5.78 -8.56
C SER A 149 9.87 -5.16 -8.89
N LYS A 150 9.94 -3.83 -8.81
CA LYS A 150 11.16 -3.04 -8.94
C LYS A 150 11.35 -2.19 -7.69
N LEU A 151 12.58 -2.18 -7.16
CA LEU A 151 12.98 -1.26 -6.11
C LEU A 151 13.77 -0.10 -6.74
N LEU A 152 13.38 1.13 -6.43
CA LEU A 152 14.06 2.34 -6.85
C LEU A 152 14.45 3.14 -5.61
N THR A 153 15.69 3.63 -5.58
CA THR A 153 16.11 4.62 -4.61
C THR A 153 16.32 5.94 -5.35
N VAL A 154 15.70 7.01 -4.86
CA VAL A 154 15.83 8.34 -5.45
C VAL A 154 16.93 9.08 -4.71
N ASP A 155 17.93 9.53 -5.46
CA ASP A 155 19.12 10.21 -4.94
C ASP A 155 18.80 11.64 -4.49
N ASN A 156 19.53 12.13 -3.48
CA ASN A 156 19.50 13.51 -2.97
C ASN A 156 18.12 14.02 -2.51
N VAL A 157 17.18 13.12 -2.21
CA VAL A 157 15.87 13.47 -1.63
C VAL A 157 15.72 12.88 -0.24
N ASN A 158 14.95 13.55 0.61
CA ASN A 158 14.53 13.04 1.91
C ASN A 158 13.10 12.48 1.80
N HIS A 159 12.42 12.26 2.93
CA HIS A 159 11.04 11.78 2.91
C HIS A 159 10.12 12.71 2.11
N PHE A 160 10.27 14.04 2.24
CA PHE A 160 9.42 15.09 1.65
C PHE A 160 10.07 15.83 0.48
#